data_AF-A0A7F8KHN9-F1
#
_entry.id   AF-A0A7F8KHN9-F1
#
_cell.length_a   1.000
_cell.length_b   1.000
_cell.length_c   1.000
_cell.angle_alpha   90.00
_cell.angle_beta   90.00
_cell.angle_gamma   90.00
#
_symmetry.space_group_name_H-M   'P 1'
#
loop_
_entity.id
_entity.type
_entity.pdbx_description
1 polymer ?
#
loop_
_entity_poly.entity_id
_entity_poly.type
_entity_poly.pdbx_seq_one_letter_code
_entity_poly.pdbx_strand_id
1 'polypeptide(L)'
;MAMSLIQACRSLALSTWLLSFCFVHLLCLDFTVAEKEEWYTAFVNITYAEPAPDPGAGAAGGGGTTAELHTEKTECGRYGEHSPKQDARGEVVMASSAHDRLACDPNTKFAAPAHGKNWIALIPKGNCTYRDKIRNAFLQNASAVVIFNVGSNTNETITMSHAGVEDIVAIMIPEPKGKEIVSLLERNITVTMYITIGTRNLQKYVSRTSVVFVSISFIVLMIISLAWLVFYYIQRFRYANARDRNQRRLGDAAKKAISKLQVRTIKKGDKETEPDFDNCAVCIEGYKPNDVVRILPCR
;
A
#
# COMPACT_ATOMS: atom_id res chain seq x y z
N MET A 1 -47.19 6.78 -8.60
CA MET A 1 -46.13 5.74 -8.68
C MET A 1 -44.85 6.18 -9.41
N ALA A 2 -44.82 7.28 -10.20
CA ALA A 2 -43.60 7.73 -10.89
C ALA A 2 -42.59 8.50 -10.01
N MET A 3 -43.03 9.11 -8.89
CA MET A 3 -42.13 9.90 -8.02
C MET A 3 -41.16 9.04 -7.19
N SER A 4 -41.51 7.80 -6.80
CA SER A 4 -40.62 6.98 -5.97
C SER A 4 -39.43 6.38 -6.72
N LEU A 5 -39.57 6.14 -8.04
CA LEU A 5 -38.49 5.62 -8.89
C LEU A 5 -37.41 6.66 -9.18
N ILE A 6 -37.80 7.93 -9.37
CA ILE A 6 -36.86 9.04 -9.58
C ILE A 6 -36.04 9.29 -8.31
N GLN A 7 -36.69 9.17 -7.14
CA GLN A 7 -36.03 9.34 -5.85
C GLN A 7 -35.08 8.17 -5.53
N ALA A 8 -35.47 6.93 -5.87
CA ALA A 8 -34.58 5.77 -5.77
C ALA A 8 -33.39 5.86 -6.74
N CYS A 9 -33.58 6.32 -7.98
CA CYS A 9 -32.48 6.54 -8.93
C CYS A 9 -31.52 7.66 -8.48
N ARG A 10 -32.05 8.75 -7.90
CA ARG A 10 -31.21 9.81 -7.32
C ARG A 10 -30.40 9.32 -6.12
N SER A 11 -31.01 8.49 -5.27
CA SER A 11 -30.33 7.88 -4.12
C SER A 11 -29.20 6.94 -4.55
N LEU A 12 -29.44 6.10 -5.57
CA LEU A 12 -28.40 5.20 -6.10
C LEU A 12 -27.27 5.98 -6.79
N ALA A 13 -27.62 7.02 -7.55
CA ALA A 13 -26.62 7.86 -8.21
C ALA A 13 -25.76 8.63 -7.21
N LEU A 14 -26.34 9.11 -6.10
CA LEU A 14 -25.59 9.77 -5.04
C LEU A 14 -24.68 8.80 -4.29
N SER A 15 -25.13 7.57 -4.00
CA SER A 15 -24.31 6.61 -3.26
C SER A 15 -23.13 6.11 -4.10
N THR A 16 -23.31 5.91 -5.42
CA THR A 16 -22.22 5.54 -6.33
C THR A 16 -21.23 6.68 -6.51
N TRP A 17 -21.70 7.93 -6.56
CA TRP A 17 -20.82 9.11 -6.60
C TRP A 17 -20.00 9.26 -5.33
N LEU A 18 -20.63 9.10 -4.16
CA LEU A 18 -19.95 9.19 -2.86
C LEU A 18 -18.94 8.05 -2.66
N LEU A 19 -19.27 6.83 -3.09
CA LEU A 19 -18.34 5.69 -3.06
C LEU A 19 -17.15 5.92 -3.99
N SER A 20 -17.38 6.41 -5.21
CA SER A 20 -16.31 6.74 -6.15
C SER A 20 -15.43 7.87 -5.61
N PHE A 21 -16.02 8.90 -5.01
CA PHE A 21 -15.28 10.04 -4.47
C PHE A 21 -14.48 9.65 -3.23
N CYS A 22 -15.04 8.84 -2.33
CA CYS A 22 -14.31 8.27 -1.20
C CYS A 22 -13.16 7.37 -1.67
N PHE A 23 -13.36 6.54 -2.71
CA PHE A 23 -12.30 5.68 -3.23
C PHE A 23 -11.15 6.50 -3.85
N VAL A 24 -11.48 7.56 -4.60
CA VAL A 24 -10.49 8.50 -5.15
C VAL A 24 -9.76 9.24 -4.03
N HIS A 25 -10.45 9.70 -2.99
CA HIS A 25 -9.81 10.36 -1.86
C HIS A 25 -8.93 9.42 -1.02
N LEU A 26 -9.34 8.16 -0.81
CA LEU A 26 -8.53 7.15 -0.14
C LEU A 26 -7.23 6.90 -0.93
N LEU A 27 -7.35 6.74 -2.25
CA LEU A 27 -6.20 6.56 -3.15
C LEU A 27 -5.29 7.79 -3.21
N CYS A 28 -5.84 9.01 -3.08
CA CYS A 28 -5.05 10.25 -3.00
C CYS A 28 -4.34 10.43 -1.64
N LEU A 29 -4.95 9.99 -0.53
CA LEU A 29 -4.37 10.10 0.82
C LEU A 29 -3.22 9.11 1.02
N ASP A 30 -3.28 7.90 0.43
CA ASP A 30 -2.15 6.96 0.40
C ASP A 30 -0.99 7.42 -0.51
N PHE A 31 -1.18 8.51 -1.26
CA PHE A 31 -0.23 9.01 -2.26
C PHE A 31 0.76 10.04 -1.75
N THR A 32 0.71 10.40 -0.46
CA THR A 32 1.71 11.29 0.14
C THR A 32 3.05 10.57 0.25
N VAL A 33 3.94 10.90 -0.70
CA VAL A 33 5.41 10.84 -0.61
C VAL A 33 5.96 9.52 -0.06
N ALA A 34 6.12 8.52 -0.92
CA ALA A 34 7.14 7.49 -0.68
C ALA A 34 8.47 8.04 -1.17
N GLU A 35 9.29 8.54 -0.26
CA GLU A 35 10.70 8.76 -0.54
C GLU A 35 11.33 7.43 -0.98
N LYS A 36 12.21 7.54 -1.97
CA LYS A 36 13.04 6.44 -2.44
C LYS A 36 13.97 6.05 -1.30
N GLU A 37 13.63 5.01 -0.53
CA GLU A 37 14.55 4.44 0.47
C GLU A 37 15.70 3.73 -0.26
N GLU A 38 16.75 4.49 -0.54
CA GLU A 38 18.05 3.99 -0.93
C GLU A 38 18.90 3.80 0.34
N TRP A 39 19.39 2.59 0.56
CA TRP A 39 20.23 2.29 1.72
C TRP A 39 21.34 1.30 1.36
N TYR A 40 22.42 1.32 2.13
CA TYR A 40 23.61 0.51 1.89
C TYR A 40 23.81 -0.42 3.08
N THR A 41 23.99 -1.72 2.82
CA THR A 41 24.52 -2.63 3.83
C THR A 41 26.02 -2.36 4.04
N ALA A 42 26.56 -2.89 5.12
CA ALA A 42 27.99 -2.90 5.42
C ALA A 42 28.43 -4.33 5.74
N PHE A 43 29.57 -4.73 5.20
CA PHE A 43 30.26 -5.91 5.70
C PHE A 43 31.00 -5.53 6.99
N VAL A 44 30.79 -6.32 8.02
CA VAL A 44 31.47 -6.22 9.31
C VAL A 44 32.40 -7.41 9.40
N ASN A 45 33.71 -7.15 9.34
CA ASN A 45 34.75 -8.14 9.55
C ASN A 45 35.38 -7.93 10.93
N ILE A 46 35.25 -8.90 11.82
CA ILE A 46 35.87 -8.88 13.15
C ILE A 46 37.02 -9.88 13.21
N THR A 47 38.10 -9.48 13.88
CA THR A 47 39.27 -10.31 14.14
C THR A 47 39.62 -10.21 15.62
N TYR A 48 39.76 -11.35 16.29
CA TYR A 48 40.14 -11.42 17.70
C TYR A 48 40.97 -12.68 17.97
N ALA A 49 41.80 -12.66 19.01
CA ALA A 49 42.61 -13.80 19.43
C ALA A 49 42.10 -14.30 20.78
N GLU A 50 41.63 -15.54 20.83
CA GLU A 50 41.16 -16.13 22.09
C GLU A 50 42.36 -16.67 22.89
N PRO A 51 42.47 -16.35 24.20
CA PRO A 51 43.51 -16.93 25.03
C PRO A 51 43.40 -18.46 25.05
N ALA A 52 44.53 -19.15 25.03
CA ALA A 52 44.54 -20.61 25.13
C ALA A 52 43.79 -21.06 26.41
N PRO A 53 42.94 -22.10 26.35
CA PRO A 53 42.25 -22.60 27.52
C PRO A 53 43.27 -23.00 28.60
N ASP A 54 42.98 -22.65 29.86
CA ASP A 54 43.87 -22.88 30.98
C ASP A 54 44.36 -24.35 31.00
N PRO A 55 45.67 -24.60 31.21
CA PRO A 55 46.23 -25.96 31.27
C PRO A 55 45.74 -26.79 32.48
N GLY A 56 44.73 -26.34 33.22
CA GLY A 56 44.15 -26.99 34.40
C GLY A 56 43.21 -28.18 34.10
N ALA A 57 42.93 -28.49 32.84
CA ALA A 57 42.12 -29.65 32.45
C ALA A 57 42.94 -30.70 31.69
N GLY A 58 43.88 -31.36 32.39
CA GLY A 58 44.31 -32.73 32.07
C GLY A 58 44.97 -33.04 30.71
N ALA A 59 45.44 -32.06 29.95
CA ALA A 59 46.07 -32.31 28.66
C ALA A 59 47.60 -32.46 28.80
N ALA A 60 48.07 -33.70 28.96
CA ALA A 60 49.46 -34.07 28.74
C ALA A 60 49.74 -34.08 27.23
N GLY A 61 50.38 -33.03 26.72
CA GLY A 61 50.82 -32.97 25.32
C GLY A 61 51.49 -31.64 24.99
N GLY A 62 52.81 -31.66 24.87
CA GLY A 62 53.60 -30.48 24.52
C GLY A 62 53.31 -29.98 23.11
N GLY A 63 52.81 -28.75 23.01
CA GLY A 63 52.66 -27.98 21.79
C GLY A 63 52.41 -26.52 22.17
N GLY A 64 53.20 -25.59 21.64
CA GLY A 64 53.19 -24.19 22.06
C GLY A 64 51.80 -23.56 21.97
N THR A 65 51.37 -22.94 23.08
CA THR A 65 50.10 -22.20 23.21
C THR A 65 50.16 -20.91 22.39
N THR A 66 49.93 -21.02 21.09
CA THR A 66 49.68 -19.86 20.22
C THR A 66 48.20 -19.50 20.32
N ALA A 67 47.89 -18.25 20.64
CA ALA A 67 46.52 -17.76 20.69
C ALA A 67 45.86 -17.96 19.32
N GLU A 68 44.71 -18.64 19.28
CA GLU A 68 44.00 -18.93 18.04
C GLU A 68 43.36 -17.64 17.51
N LEU A 69 43.73 -17.25 16.29
CA LEU A 69 43.20 -16.05 15.65
C LEU A 69 41.88 -16.38 14.94
N HIS A 70 40.78 -15.86 15.48
CA HIS A 70 39.48 -15.96 14.85
C HIS A 70 39.20 -14.75 13.95
N THR A 71 38.66 -14.99 12.76
CA THR A 71 38.22 -13.92 11.84
C THR A 71 36.89 -14.29 11.22
N GLU A 72 35.94 -13.36 11.29
CA GLU A 72 34.58 -13.56 10.79
C GLU A 72 34.12 -12.33 10.01
N LYS A 73 33.64 -12.54 8.79
CA LYS A 73 33.07 -11.50 7.92
C LYS A 73 31.59 -11.75 7.68
N THR A 74 30.74 -10.79 8.04
CA THR A 74 29.28 -10.88 7.83
C THR A 74 28.71 -9.59 7.24
N GLU A 75 27.77 -9.71 6.30
CA GLU A 75 27.01 -8.56 5.77
C GLU A 75 25.80 -8.25 6.66
N CYS A 76 26.06 -7.77 7.87
CA CYS A 76 25.01 -7.50 8.86
C CYS A 76 24.80 -6.00 9.13
N GLY A 77 25.73 -5.14 8.71
CA GLY A 77 25.63 -3.71 8.97
C GLY A 77 24.69 -2.98 8.02
N ARG A 78 24.14 -1.85 8.45
CA ARG A 78 23.40 -0.89 7.61
C ARG A 78 23.95 0.51 7.85
N TYR A 79 24.42 1.18 6.80
CA TYR A 79 24.92 2.55 6.91
C TYR A 79 23.81 3.51 7.34
N GLY A 80 24.18 4.47 8.18
CA GLY A 80 23.33 5.64 8.45
C GLY A 80 23.06 6.43 7.18
N GLU A 81 21.95 7.16 7.19
CA GLU A 81 21.45 7.96 6.06
C GLU A 81 22.53 8.91 5.56
N HIS A 82 23.08 9.69 6.49
CA HIS A 82 24.08 10.73 6.25
C HIS A 82 25.52 10.23 6.44
N SER A 83 25.72 8.94 6.70
CA SER A 83 27.05 8.36 6.88
C SER A 83 27.81 8.37 5.55
N PRO A 84 29.12 8.70 5.54
CA PRO A 84 29.95 8.50 4.38
C PRO A 84 30.01 7.00 4.07
N LYS A 85 29.87 6.65 2.80
CA LYS A 85 29.87 5.26 2.32
C LYS A 85 31.30 4.88 1.95
N GLN A 86 32.15 4.75 2.96
CA GLN A 86 33.57 4.45 2.82
C GLN A 86 34.00 3.41 3.86
N ASP A 87 35.16 2.80 3.62
CA ASP A 87 35.72 1.82 4.53
C ASP A 87 36.25 2.46 5.82
N ALA A 88 36.15 1.74 6.93
CA ALA A 88 36.74 2.14 8.20
C ALA A 88 37.29 0.94 8.96
N ARG A 89 38.39 1.13 9.70
CA ARG A 89 39.05 0.07 10.47
C ARG A 89 39.51 0.61 11.81
N GLY A 90 39.41 -0.21 12.86
CA GLY A 90 39.99 0.12 14.15
C GLY A 90 39.76 -0.95 15.21
N GLU A 91 40.38 -0.74 16.37
CA GLU A 91 40.07 -1.50 17.58
C GLU A 91 38.69 -1.11 18.11
N VAL A 92 37.86 -2.09 18.45
CA VAL A 92 36.50 -1.85 18.94
C VAL A 92 36.54 -1.56 20.42
N VAL A 93 35.94 -0.44 20.83
CA VAL A 93 35.91 -0.03 22.23
C VAL A 93 34.51 0.43 22.63
N MET A 94 34.21 0.28 23.92
CA MET A 94 32.99 0.80 24.53
C MET A 94 33.31 2.02 25.42
N ALA A 95 32.27 2.64 25.96
CA ALA A 95 32.42 3.61 27.04
C ALA A 95 33.20 2.98 28.22
N SER A 96 34.11 3.75 28.82
CA SER A 96 34.96 3.31 29.93
C SER A 96 34.15 2.97 31.19
N SER A 97 33.03 3.66 31.38
CA SER A 97 32.10 3.46 32.50
C SER A 97 30.89 2.64 32.05
N ALA A 98 30.47 1.69 32.88
CA ALA A 98 29.26 0.90 32.64
C ALA A 98 27.99 1.78 32.59
N HIS A 99 27.95 2.85 33.38
CA HIS A 99 26.84 3.81 33.41
C HIS A 99 26.72 4.63 32.13
N ASP A 100 27.85 4.82 31.42
CA ASP A 100 27.92 5.66 30.21
C ASP A 100 27.88 4.84 28.92
N ARG A 101 27.56 3.54 28.99
CA ARG A 101 27.51 2.65 27.81
C ARG A 101 26.58 3.17 26.70
N LEU A 102 25.55 3.93 27.05
CA LEU A 102 24.65 4.53 26.06
C LEU A 102 25.28 5.71 25.29
N ALA A 103 26.41 6.26 25.74
CA ALA A 103 27.10 7.41 25.14
C ALA A 103 26.18 8.63 24.91
N CYS A 104 25.21 8.83 25.79
CA CYS A 104 24.29 9.97 25.71
C CYS A 104 24.88 11.25 26.32
N ASP A 105 25.74 11.13 27.33
CA ASP A 105 26.40 12.29 27.94
C ASP A 105 27.55 12.78 27.04
N PRO A 106 27.63 14.08 26.71
CA PRO A 106 28.75 14.66 25.97
C PRO A 106 30.14 14.40 26.58
N ASN A 107 30.20 14.15 27.88
CA ASN A 107 31.44 13.87 28.63
C ASN A 107 31.78 12.38 28.69
N THR A 108 30.97 11.50 28.08
CA THR A 108 31.21 10.06 28.03
C THR A 108 32.61 9.78 27.52
N LYS A 109 33.43 9.05 28.30
CA LYS A 109 34.77 8.65 27.88
C LYS A 109 34.74 7.26 27.26
N PHE A 110 35.44 7.08 26.16
CA PHE A 110 35.66 5.77 25.54
C PHE A 110 37.01 5.21 25.99
N ALA A 111 37.10 3.89 26.13
CA ALA A 111 38.35 3.19 26.43
C ALA A 111 39.25 3.12 25.17
N ALA A 112 39.46 4.28 24.53
CA ALA A 112 40.20 4.37 23.27
C ALA A 112 41.68 3.99 23.47
N PRO A 113 42.28 3.31 22.48
CA PRO A 113 43.70 2.96 22.51
C PRO A 113 44.59 4.22 22.46
N ALA A 114 45.87 4.05 22.82
CA ALA A 114 46.85 5.13 22.83
C ALA A 114 46.91 5.92 21.50
N HIS A 115 47.35 7.19 21.60
CA HIS A 115 47.40 8.12 20.47
C HIS A 115 48.00 7.50 19.20
N GLY A 116 47.30 7.67 18.08
CA GLY A 116 47.73 7.22 16.75
C GLY A 116 47.14 5.88 16.27
N LYS A 117 46.38 5.18 17.11
CA LYS A 117 45.61 4.00 16.69
C LYS A 117 44.17 4.36 16.35
N ASN A 118 43.70 3.87 15.20
CA ASN A 118 42.31 3.98 14.80
C ASN A 118 41.43 3.08 15.67
N TRP A 119 40.27 3.58 16.06
CA TRP A 119 39.33 2.86 16.92
C TRP A 119 37.89 3.10 16.50
N ILE A 120 37.02 2.17 16.87
CA ILE A 120 35.61 2.13 16.49
C ILE A 120 34.78 2.08 17.77
N ALA A 121 33.87 3.05 17.92
CA ALA A 121 32.96 3.09 19.06
C ALA A 121 31.85 2.06 18.88
N LEU A 122 31.68 1.13 19.82
CA LEU A 122 30.53 0.23 19.89
C LEU A 122 29.53 0.74 20.93
N ILE A 123 28.32 1.10 20.49
CA ILE A 123 27.32 1.76 21.33
C ILE A 123 25.97 1.04 21.21
N PRO A 124 25.34 0.59 22.32
CA PRO A 124 23.95 0.12 22.28
C PRO A 124 22.96 1.23 21.88
N LYS A 125 21.91 0.84 21.16
CA LYS A 125 20.70 1.66 21.02
C LYS A 125 20.15 2.00 22.41
N GLY A 126 19.73 3.25 22.60
CA GLY A 126 19.26 3.76 23.88
C GLY A 126 18.21 4.85 23.72
N ASN A 127 18.07 5.69 24.75
CA ASN A 127 17.05 6.74 24.86
C ASN A 127 17.48 8.12 24.31
N CYS A 128 18.73 8.27 23.87
CA CYS A 128 19.20 9.47 23.17
C CYS A 128 19.29 9.24 21.65
N THR A 129 19.44 10.33 20.90
CA THR A 129 19.45 10.26 19.43
C THR A 129 20.71 9.57 18.89
N TYR A 130 20.61 8.97 17.70
CA TYR A 130 21.78 8.42 17.01
C TYR A 130 22.85 9.49 16.77
N ARG A 131 22.42 10.72 16.45
CA ARG A 131 23.30 11.87 16.27
C ARG A 131 24.15 12.14 17.52
N ASP A 132 23.57 12.13 18.72
CA ASP A 132 24.32 12.45 19.95
C ASP A 132 25.39 11.38 20.23
N LYS A 133 25.03 10.10 20.07
CA LYS A 133 25.98 8.97 20.19
C LYS A 133 27.15 9.10 19.21
N ILE A 134 26.83 9.36 17.93
CA ILE A 134 27.83 9.50 16.87
C ILE A 134 28.72 10.73 17.14
N ARG A 135 28.12 11.86 17.54
CA ARG A 135 28.86 13.09 17.88
C ARG A 135 29.83 12.87 19.02
N ASN A 136 29.41 12.22 20.10
CA ASN A 136 30.23 12.04 21.30
C ASN A 136 31.45 11.16 21.04
N ALA A 137 31.33 10.15 20.16
CA ALA A 137 32.44 9.34 19.68
C ALA A 137 33.33 10.11 18.69
N PHE A 138 32.73 10.85 17.75
CA PHE A 138 33.44 11.65 16.76
C PHE A 138 34.34 12.71 17.42
N LEU A 139 33.86 13.39 18.47
CA LEU A 139 34.63 14.38 19.23
C LEU A 139 35.87 13.79 19.93
N GLN A 140 35.97 12.47 20.04
CA GLN A 140 37.12 11.77 20.60
C GLN A 140 37.98 11.07 19.54
N ASN A 141 37.85 11.47 18.26
CA ASN A 141 38.58 10.93 17.11
C ASN A 141 38.32 9.43 16.84
N ALA A 142 37.09 8.98 17.04
CA ALA A 142 36.68 7.67 16.53
C ALA A 142 36.80 7.64 15.00
N SER A 143 37.26 6.52 14.45
CA SER A 143 37.33 6.30 13.00
C SER A 143 35.99 5.84 12.41
N ALA A 144 35.17 5.18 13.22
CA ALA A 144 33.79 4.84 12.91
C ALA A 144 32.96 4.64 14.18
N VAL A 145 31.64 4.63 14.02
CA VAL A 145 30.67 4.37 15.08
C VAL A 145 29.77 3.22 14.66
N VAL A 146 29.67 2.22 15.52
CA VAL A 146 28.82 1.05 15.35
C VAL A 146 27.76 1.06 16.43
N ILE A 147 26.51 1.21 16.03
CA ILE A 147 25.37 1.18 16.94
C ILE A 147 24.67 -0.16 16.80
N PHE A 148 24.61 -0.96 17.85
CA PHE A 148 23.86 -2.21 17.78
C PHE A 148 22.43 -2.01 18.28
N ASN A 149 21.48 -2.64 17.58
CA ASN A 149 20.07 -2.57 17.94
C ASN A 149 19.83 -3.22 19.31
N VAL A 150 18.81 -2.78 20.03
CA VAL A 150 18.37 -3.31 21.34
C VAL A 150 16.85 -3.14 21.42
N GLY A 151 16.13 -4.16 21.91
CA GLY A 151 14.67 -4.10 22.10
C GLY A 151 13.88 -4.96 21.10
N SER A 152 12.76 -4.46 20.56
CA SER A 152 11.99 -5.19 19.53
C SER A 152 12.70 -5.16 18.17
N ASN A 153 12.53 -6.23 17.39
CA ASN A 153 13.18 -6.47 16.09
C ASN A 153 14.72 -6.51 16.18
N THR A 154 15.24 -7.29 17.12
CA THR A 154 16.68 -7.44 17.42
C THR A 154 17.55 -7.83 16.23
N ASN A 155 16.97 -8.57 15.27
CA ASN A 155 17.67 -9.04 14.07
C ASN A 155 17.66 -8.02 12.93
N GLU A 156 16.81 -6.99 13.02
CA GLU A 156 16.67 -5.99 11.97
C GLU A 156 17.57 -4.78 12.22
N THR A 157 18.04 -4.19 11.13
CA THR A 157 18.78 -2.93 11.14
C THR A 157 17.98 -1.86 10.41
N ILE A 158 17.97 -0.65 10.95
CA ILE A 158 17.30 0.51 10.37
C ILE A 158 18.33 1.51 9.83
N THR A 159 17.94 2.29 8.83
CA THR A 159 18.76 3.43 8.41
C THR A 159 18.68 4.49 9.50
N MET A 160 19.78 4.70 10.23
CA MET A 160 19.83 5.73 11.27
C MET A 160 19.89 7.11 10.63
N SER A 161 18.99 8.00 11.04
CA SER A 161 19.09 9.42 10.68
C SER A 161 19.94 10.16 11.73
N HIS A 162 20.93 10.93 11.27
CA HIS A 162 21.90 11.61 12.11
C HIS A 162 22.44 12.91 11.47
N ALA A 163 21.53 13.70 10.89
CA ALA A 163 21.85 14.96 10.25
C ALA A 163 22.72 15.87 11.13
N GLY A 164 23.72 16.50 10.53
CA GLY A 164 24.68 17.38 11.21
C GLY A 164 25.92 16.69 11.76
N VAL A 165 26.06 15.37 11.62
CA VAL A 165 27.32 14.63 11.86
C VAL A 165 27.52 13.63 10.71
N GLU A 166 28.23 14.07 9.68
CA GLU A 166 28.29 13.38 8.37
C GLU A 166 29.72 12.99 7.97
N ASP A 167 30.72 13.38 8.75
CA ASP A 167 32.14 13.17 8.44
C ASP A 167 32.71 11.85 8.98
N ILE A 168 31.88 11.04 9.64
CA ILE A 168 32.29 9.77 10.27
C ILE A 168 31.41 8.62 9.82
N VAL A 169 32.05 7.48 9.52
CA VAL A 169 31.34 6.25 9.18
C VAL A 169 30.49 5.80 10.37
N ALA A 170 29.17 5.71 10.17
CA ALA A 170 28.22 5.26 11.16
C ALA A 170 27.35 4.13 10.59
N ILE A 171 27.38 2.96 11.24
CA ILE A 171 26.58 1.80 10.85
C ILE A 171 25.75 1.27 12.01
N MET A 172 24.60 0.69 11.70
CA MET A 172 23.81 -0.11 12.63
C MET A 172 24.04 -1.60 12.40
N ILE A 173 24.20 -2.37 13.47
CA ILE A 173 24.26 -3.84 13.42
C ILE A 173 23.13 -4.48 14.25
N PRO A 174 22.76 -5.74 13.98
CA PRO A 174 21.79 -6.47 14.80
C PRO A 174 22.24 -6.63 16.25
N GLU A 175 21.28 -6.78 17.16
CA GLU A 175 21.56 -7.01 18.58
C GLU A 175 22.42 -8.25 18.83
N PRO A 176 22.18 -9.43 18.21
CA PRO A 176 22.99 -10.61 18.48
C PRO A 176 24.46 -10.37 18.16
N LYS A 177 24.75 -9.70 17.03
CA LYS A 177 26.14 -9.39 16.64
C LYS A 177 26.78 -8.37 17.58
N GLY A 178 26.02 -7.37 18.01
CA GLY A 178 26.48 -6.42 19.02
C GLY A 178 26.82 -7.10 20.35
N LYS A 179 25.93 -7.96 20.86
CA LYS A 179 26.12 -8.71 22.11
C LYS A 179 27.30 -9.67 22.05
N GLU A 180 27.53 -10.33 20.91
CA GLU A 180 28.69 -11.17 20.68
C GLU A 180 30.00 -10.37 20.87
N ILE A 181 30.10 -9.20 20.23
CA ILE A 181 31.28 -8.32 20.36
C ILE A 181 31.41 -7.80 21.79
N VAL A 182 30.31 -7.40 22.44
CA VAL A 182 30.31 -6.99 23.85
C VAL A 182 30.86 -8.10 24.74
N SER A 183 30.46 -9.36 24.52
CA SER A 183 30.94 -10.51 25.30
C SER A 183 32.44 -10.77 25.14
N LEU A 184 33.01 -10.47 23.96
CA LEU A 184 34.46 -10.54 23.73
C LEU A 184 35.18 -9.44 24.52
N LEU A 185 34.69 -8.20 24.43
CA LEU A 185 35.29 -7.06 25.13
C LEU A 185 35.21 -7.20 26.66
N GLU A 186 34.11 -7.74 27.20
CA GLU A 186 33.96 -8.00 28.64
C GLU A 186 34.89 -9.10 29.15
N ARG A 187 35.30 -10.04 28.29
CA ARG A 187 36.35 -11.03 28.57
C ARG A 187 37.77 -10.49 28.39
N ASN A 188 37.90 -9.17 28.19
CA ASN A 188 39.18 -8.49 27.95
C ASN A 188 39.90 -9.00 26.68
N ILE A 189 39.13 -9.44 25.69
CA ILE A 189 39.65 -9.84 24.38
C ILE A 189 39.60 -8.63 23.45
N THR A 190 40.75 -8.25 22.89
CA THR A 190 40.84 -7.17 21.91
C THR A 190 40.21 -7.59 20.59
N VAL A 191 39.21 -6.83 20.14
CA VAL A 191 38.53 -7.05 18.85
C VAL A 191 38.95 -5.95 17.88
N THR A 192 39.48 -6.32 16.73
CA THR A 192 39.67 -5.40 15.59
C THR A 192 38.52 -5.56 14.63
N MET A 193 37.94 -4.45 14.18
CA MET A 193 36.87 -4.45 13.19
C MET A 193 37.29 -3.73 11.92
N TYR A 194 36.87 -4.27 10.77
CA TYR A 194 36.96 -3.66 9.46
C TYR A 194 35.58 -3.62 8.81
N ILE A 195 35.13 -2.39 8.53
CA ILE A 195 33.84 -2.08 7.92
C ILE A 195 34.11 -1.80 6.45
N THR A 196 33.44 -2.52 5.55
CA THR A 196 33.49 -2.23 4.11
C THR A 196 32.09 -2.02 3.55
N ILE A 197 32.03 -1.31 2.43
CA ILE A 197 30.76 -1.05 1.72
C ILE A 197 30.15 -2.39 1.27
N GLY A 198 28.86 -2.58 1.56
CA GLY A 198 28.08 -3.73 1.15
C GLY A 198 27.20 -3.47 -0.08
N THR A 199 26.16 -4.28 -0.21
CA THR A 199 25.12 -4.17 -1.23
C THR A 199 24.35 -2.84 -1.13
N ARG A 200 24.22 -2.17 -2.28
CA ARG A 200 23.30 -1.05 -2.47
C ARG A 200 21.88 -1.61 -2.63
N ASN A 201 21.06 -1.45 -1.60
CA ASN A 201 19.66 -1.82 -1.63
C ASN A 201 18.83 -0.64 -2.09
N LEU A 202 18.13 -0.85 -3.20
CA LEU A 202 17.13 0.07 -3.69
C LEU A 202 15.79 -0.58 -3.41
N GLN A 203 15.07 -0.14 -2.37
CA GLN A 203 13.68 -0.52 -2.24
C GLN A 203 12.89 0.27 -3.28
N LYS A 204 12.98 -0.18 -4.54
CA LYS A 204 12.02 0.18 -5.57
C LYS A 204 10.71 -0.43 -5.11
N TYR A 205 9.90 0.34 -4.39
CA TYR A 205 8.47 0.12 -4.44
C TYR A 205 8.11 -0.03 -5.92
N VAL A 206 7.53 -1.19 -6.30
CA VAL A 206 7.01 -1.47 -7.63
C VAL A 206 6.43 -0.18 -8.17
N SER A 207 7.01 0.33 -9.26
CA SER A 207 7.00 1.77 -9.55
C SER A 207 5.63 2.35 -9.27
N ARG A 208 5.54 3.26 -8.30
CA ARG A 208 4.29 3.97 -8.01
C ARG A 208 3.67 4.49 -9.32
N THR A 209 4.50 4.88 -10.29
CA THR A 209 4.12 5.22 -11.67
C THR A 209 3.38 4.11 -12.42
N SER A 210 3.82 2.85 -12.37
CA SER A 210 3.09 1.73 -13.00
C SER A 210 1.77 1.44 -12.29
N VAL A 211 1.74 1.51 -10.96
CA VAL A 211 0.51 1.31 -10.18
C VAL A 211 -0.49 2.45 -10.45
N VAL A 212 -0.01 3.70 -10.53
CA VAL A 212 -0.78 4.89 -10.92
C VAL A 212 -1.30 4.80 -12.34
N PHE A 213 -0.47 4.37 -13.28
CA PHE A 213 -0.88 4.22 -14.66
C PHE A 213 -2.02 3.19 -14.80
N VAL A 214 -1.91 2.07 -14.09
CA VAL A 214 -2.96 1.03 -14.06
C VAL A 214 -4.23 1.53 -13.37
N SER A 215 -4.12 2.24 -12.23
CA SER A 215 -5.28 2.74 -11.49
C SER A 215 -6.01 3.85 -12.25
N ILE A 216 -5.29 4.80 -12.87
CA ILE A 216 -5.89 5.85 -13.71
C ILE A 216 -6.63 5.22 -14.89
N SER A 217 -6.03 4.23 -15.56
CA SER A 217 -6.67 3.54 -16.68
C SER A 217 -7.98 2.88 -16.27
N PHE A 218 -8.01 2.24 -15.10
CA PHE A 218 -9.21 1.61 -14.55
C PHE A 218 -10.31 2.63 -14.21
N ILE A 219 -9.95 3.76 -13.58
CA ILE A 219 -10.89 4.83 -13.24
C ILE A 219 -11.52 5.42 -14.51
N VAL A 220 -10.73 5.68 -15.55
CA VAL A 220 -11.23 6.22 -16.83
C VAL A 220 -12.21 5.25 -17.47
N LEU A 221 -11.91 3.95 -17.52
CA LEU A 221 -12.82 2.93 -18.07
C LEU A 221 -14.14 2.84 -17.28
N MET A 222 -14.07 2.93 -15.94
CA MET A 222 -15.25 2.95 -15.09
C MET A 222 -16.15 4.15 -15.40
N ILE A 223 -15.56 5.36 -15.52
CA ILE A 223 -16.31 6.58 -15.84
C ILE A 223 -16.98 6.47 -17.21
N ILE A 224 -16.26 5.98 -18.23
CA ILE A 224 -16.81 5.80 -19.59
C ILE A 224 -18.00 4.83 -19.57
N SER A 225 -17.85 3.68 -18.89
CA SER A 225 -18.91 2.68 -18.75
C SER A 225 -20.16 3.25 -18.05
N LEU A 226 -19.96 3.98 -16.95
CA LEU A 226 -21.06 4.62 -16.22
C LEU A 226 -21.76 5.69 -17.05
N ALA A 227 -21.01 6.54 -17.76
CA ALA A 227 -21.58 7.55 -18.64
C ALA A 227 -22.42 6.92 -19.76
N TRP A 228 -21.95 5.83 -20.35
CA TRP A 228 -22.67 5.10 -21.40
C TRP A 228 -23.96 4.47 -20.86
N LEU A 229 -23.91 3.86 -19.68
CA LEU A 229 -25.07 3.31 -19.00
C LEU A 229 -26.10 4.40 -18.69
N VAL A 230 -25.68 5.53 -18.11
CA VAL A 230 -26.58 6.66 -17.82
C VAL A 230 -27.23 7.19 -19.10
N PHE A 231 -26.46 7.37 -20.18
CA PHE A 231 -27.01 7.80 -21.47
C PHE A 231 -28.02 6.78 -22.03
N TYR A 232 -27.68 5.48 -21.98
CA TYR A 232 -28.58 4.40 -22.38
C TYR A 232 -29.90 4.42 -21.60
N TYR A 233 -29.85 4.57 -20.27
CA TYR A 233 -31.05 4.64 -19.45
C TYR A 233 -31.88 5.89 -19.74
N ILE A 234 -31.26 7.06 -19.90
CA ILE A 234 -31.96 8.31 -20.26
C ILE A 234 -32.61 8.17 -21.64
N GLN A 235 -31.88 7.66 -22.63
CA GLN A 235 -32.38 7.46 -23.98
C GLN A 235 -33.52 6.44 -24.00
N ARG A 236 -33.36 5.32 -23.30
CA ARG A 236 -34.39 4.29 -23.17
C ARG A 236 -35.65 4.82 -22.51
N PHE A 237 -35.51 5.61 -21.45
CA PHE A 237 -36.64 6.23 -20.76
C PHE A 237 -37.35 7.27 -21.64
N ARG A 238 -36.59 8.14 -22.31
CA ARG A 238 -37.14 9.13 -23.24
C ARG A 238 -37.86 8.44 -24.41
N TYR A 239 -37.28 7.38 -24.96
CA TYR A 239 -37.88 6.61 -26.04
C TYR A 239 -39.17 5.89 -25.61
N ALA A 240 -39.15 5.23 -24.44
CA ALA A 240 -40.35 4.59 -23.88
C ALA A 240 -41.47 5.60 -23.62
N ASN A 241 -41.16 6.77 -23.04
CA ASN A 241 -42.14 7.84 -22.80
C ASN A 241 -42.66 8.47 -24.09
N ALA A 242 -41.81 8.65 -25.11
CA ALA A 242 -42.23 9.14 -26.40
C ALA A 242 -43.18 8.14 -27.09
N ARG A 243 -42.88 6.84 -27.00
CA ARG A 243 -43.73 5.77 -27.52
C ARG A 243 -45.06 5.69 -26.79
N ASP A 244 -45.07 5.75 -25.46
CA ASP A 244 -46.30 5.74 -24.65
C ASP A 244 -47.19 6.95 -25.00
N ARG A 245 -46.62 8.16 -25.12
CA ARG A 245 -47.36 9.34 -25.58
C ARG A 245 -47.94 9.16 -26.98
N ASN A 246 -47.18 8.58 -27.92
CA ASN A 246 -47.65 8.37 -29.28
C ASN A 246 -48.77 7.31 -29.34
N GLN A 247 -48.65 6.22 -28.57
CA GLN A 247 -49.70 5.20 -28.48
C GLN A 247 -50.98 5.74 -27.86
N ARG A 248 -50.90 6.55 -26.78
CA ARG A 248 -52.09 7.21 -26.20
C ARG A 248 -52.77 8.13 -27.21
N ARG A 249 -51.99 8.92 -27.97
CA ARG A 249 -52.54 9.78 -29.03
C ARG A 249 -53.27 9.00 -30.13
N LEU A 250 -52.68 7.90 -30.59
CA LEU A 250 -53.31 7.00 -31.58
C LEU A 250 -54.57 6.34 -31.02
N GLY A 251 -54.53 5.90 -29.76
CA GLY A 251 -55.68 5.32 -29.06
C GLY A 251 -56.83 6.32 -28.91
N ASP A 252 -56.53 7.56 -28.50
CA ASP A 252 -57.53 8.64 -28.37
C ASP A 252 -58.12 9.02 -29.73
N ALA A 253 -57.29 9.07 -30.79
CA ALA A 253 -57.74 9.33 -32.14
C ALA A 253 -58.68 8.21 -32.65
N ALA A 254 -58.32 6.95 -32.41
CA ALA A 254 -59.16 5.80 -32.75
C ALA A 254 -60.47 5.83 -31.96
N LYS A 255 -60.43 6.07 -30.63
CA LYS A 255 -61.62 6.17 -29.79
C LYS A 255 -62.57 7.27 -30.28
N LYS A 256 -62.03 8.43 -30.67
CA LYS A 256 -62.79 9.56 -31.23
C LYS A 256 -63.37 9.24 -32.61
N ALA A 257 -62.67 8.45 -33.43
CA ALA A 257 -63.19 8.00 -34.73
C ALA A 257 -64.33 7.00 -34.55
N ILE A 258 -64.17 6.00 -33.68
CA ILE A 258 -65.20 4.98 -33.42
C ILE A 258 -66.45 5.60 -32.76
N SER A 259 -66.30 6.60 -31.89
CA SER A 259 -67.44 7.26 -31.25
C SER A 259 -68.35 8.03 -32.23
N LYS A 260 -67.87 8.32 -33.44
CA LYS A 260 -68.65 9.00 -34.49
C LYS A 260 -69.43 8.03 -35.38
N LEU A 261 -69.20 6.72 -35.26
CA LEU A 261 -69.91 5.72 -36.04
C LEU A 261 -71.37 5.63 -35.61
N GLN A 262 -72.26 5.43 -36.58
CA GLN A 262 -73.69 5.29 -36.30
C GLN A 262 -73.94 4.02 -35.48
N VAL A 263 -74.61 4.18 -34.34
CA VAL A 263 -75.01 3.07 -33.47
C VAL A 263 -76.44 2.68 -33.81
N ARG A 264 -76.68 1.39 -34.03
CA ARG A 264 -78.02 0.82 -34.23
C ARG A 264 -78.17 -0.43 -33.37
N THR A 265 -79.36 -0.59 -32.80
CA THR A 265 -79.75 -1.84 -32.11
C THR A 265 -80.49 -2.74 -33.09
N ILE A 266 -80.08 -4.01 -33.17
CA ILE A 266 -80.70 -5.02 -34.04
C ILE A 266 -82.05 -5.43 -33.46
N LYS A 267 -83.10 -5.33 -34.26
CA LYS A 267 -84.47 -5.70 -33.86
C LYS A 267 -84.78 -7.14 -34.28
N LYS A 268 -85.68 -7.80 -33.54
CA LYS A 268 -86.15 -9.15 -33.85
C LYS A 268 -86.89 -9.14 -35.21
N GLY A 269 -86.28 -9.75 -36.23
CA GLY A 269 -86.78 -9.75 -37.62
C GLY A 269 -85.99 -8.88 -38.61
N ASP A 270 -84.85 -8.30 -38.19
CA ASP A 270 -83.90 -7.68 -39.12
C ASP A 270 -83.22 -8.77 -40.00
N LYS A 271 -82.98 -8.46 -41.28
CA LYS A 271 -82.40 -9.41 -42.27
C LYS A 271 -81.04 -9.98 -41.84
N GLU A 272 -80.28 -9.19 -41.08
CA GLU A 272 -78.95 -9.53 -40.54
C GLU A 272 -78.96 -10.66 -39.49
N THR A 273 -80.14 -11.15 -39.07
CA THR A 273 -80.29 -12.28 -38.12
C THR A 273 -80.50 -13.63 -38.82
N GLU A 274 -80.59 -13.65 -40.15
CA GLU A 274 -80.72 -14.87 -40.96
C GLU A 274 -79.34 -15.50 -41.21
N PRO A 275 -79.23 -16.84 -41.32
CA PRO A 275 -77.96 -17.56 -41.41
C PRO A 275 -77.14 -17.29 -42.68
N ASP A 276 -77.72 -16.61 -43.68
CA ASP A 276 -77.08 -16.26 -44.97
C ASP A 276 -76.49 -14.83 -45.00
N PHE A 277 -76.56 -14.07 -43.90
CA PHE A 277 -76.06 -12.69 -43.81
C PHE A 277 -74.67 -12.57 -43.15
N ASP A 278 -74.05 -11.41 -43.33
CA ASP A 278 -72.68 -11.13 -42.86
C ASP A 278 -72.54 -11.23 -41.33
N ASN A 279 -71.49 -11.90 -40.86
CA ASN A 279 -71.14 -11.95 -39.44
C ASN A 279 -70.49 -10.63 -38.97
N CYS A 280 -70.44 -10.40 -37.67
CA CYS A 280 -69.71 -9.28 -37.08
C CYS A 280 -68.24 -9.29 -37.54
N ALA A 281 -67.78 -8.25 -38.23
CA ALA A 281 -66.41 -8.20 -38.75
C ALA A 281 -65.30 -8.23 -37.67
N VAL A 282 -65.64 -7.96 -36.40
CA VAL A 282 -64.70 -7.94 -35.27
C VAL A 282 -64.73 -9.26 -34.48
N CYS A 283 -65.92 -9.76 -34.16
CA CYS A 283 -66.09 -10.97 -33.34
C CYS A 283 -66.28 -12.23 -34.19
N ILE A 284 -66.58 -12.10 -35.48
CA ILE A 284 -66.83 -13.17 -36.47
C ILE A 284 -68.06 -14.03 -36.13
N GLU A 285 -68.85 -13.60 -35.16
CA GLU A 285 -70.09 -14.24 -34.73
C GLU A 285 -71.31 -13.65 -35.45
N GLY A 286 -72.36 -14.46 -35.61
CA GLY A 286 -73.65 -14.02 -36.15
C GLY A 286 -74.40 -13.11 -35.17
N TYR A 287 -75.17 -12.17 -35.70
CA TYR A 287 -75.88 -11.17 -34.91
C TYR A 287 -77.09 -11.75 -34.16
N LYS A 288 -77.37 -11.23 -32.96
CA LYS A 288 -78.53 -11.61 -32.14
C LYS A 288 -79.49 -10.43 -31.94
N PRO A 289 -80.79 -10.69 -31.68
CA PRO A 289 -81.73 -9.63 -31.35
C PRO A 289 -81.30 -8.86 -30.10
N ASN A 290 -81.42 -7.52 -30.15
CA ASN A 290 -80.97 -6.55 -29.15
C ASN A 290 -79.46 -6.27 -29.10
N ASP A 291 -78.65 -6.83 -30.01
CA ASP A 291 -77.25 -6.46 -30.11
C ASP A 291 -77.10 -4.99 -30.52
N VAL A 292 -76.17 -4.29 -29.86
CA VAL A 292 -75.84 -2.89 -30.15
C VAL A 292 -74.62 -2.88 -31.06
N VAL A 293 -74.85 -2.60 -32.34
CA VAL A 293 -73.80 -2.63 -33.37
C VAL A 293 -73.45 -1.22 -33.82
N ARG A 294 -72.20 -1.03 -34.24
CA ARG A 294 -71.72 0.19 -34.88
C ARG A 294 -71.55 -0.06 -36.37
N ILE A 295 -72.26 0.71 -37.19
CA ILE A 295 -72.21 0.60 -38.64
C ILE A 295 -70.97 1.34 -39.12
N LEU A 296 -70.10 0.63 -39.85
CA LEU A 296 -68.94 1.22 -40.51
C LEU A 296 -69.42 1.93 -41.79
N PRO A 297 -69.04 3.20 -42.03
CA PRO A 297 -69.36 3.86 -43.28
C PRO A 297 -68.60 3.17 -44.42
N CYS A 298 -69.31 2.81 -45.48
CA CYS A 298 -68.67 2.49 -46.74
C CYS A 298 -68.19 3.78 -47.40
N ARG A 299 -67.10 3.69 -48.15
CA ARG A 299 -66.73 4.71 -49.12
C ARG A 299 -66.69 4.06 -50.49
#